data_AF-A0A0J0YGS2-F1
#
_entry.id   AF-A0A0J0YGS2-F1
#
_cell.length_a   1.000
_cell.length_b   1.000
_cell.length_c   1.000
_cell.angle_alpha   90.00
_cell.angle_beta   90.00
_cell.angle_gamma   90.00
#
_symmetry.space_group_name_H-M   'P 1'
#
loop_
_entity.id
_entity.type
_entity.pdbx_description
1 polymer ?
#
loop_
_entity_poly.entity_id
_entity_poly.type
_entity_poly.pdbx_seq_one_letter_code
_entity_poly.pdbx_strand_id
1 'polypeptide(L)'
;MQDNQNSPIPAGWVGGFPPAGSPMLYPIRDLSSLPMLGNMDNINFLQRQLGVRWPEFSWETEKDSPTNTKRCYQQFAPYISRAGYTDEGRVYSVICPQQGVWIKDEICINVEVTVTGQRGWVNEVTKEIAIDMTVEGKIWLTRDKKKGGIFNDIWAFMEYGPFKFPLDKEHAIRVTTHKQNDPTQPIFEVIHGLNPEFENPPFALHEAEAFATAFLAVEIGAIKETKSSLVDGFNHLIMNIFNLGSGNMLQPGNTLSWNLWFTEPALVNKEEWKNHANFWRDSIDIHHRSPTGNGTDARYFDGSTFNPEQNAIDEIVQDIIDYVKKHI
;
A
#
# COMPACT_ATOMS: atom_id res chain seq x y z
N MET A 1 24.54 19.67 -27.19
CA MET A 1 25.06 18.84 -26.09
C MET A 1 25.37 19.82 -24.95
N GLN A 2 24.47 19.95 -23.98
CA GLN A 2 24.75 20.70 -22.76
C GLN A 2 25.38 19.73 -21.76
N ASP A 3 26.57 20.06 -21.29
CA ASP A 3 27.26 19.32 -20.23
C ASP A 3 26.43 19.37 -18.95
N ASN A 4 25.92 18.20 -18.57
CA ASN A 4 24.88 18.01 -17.57
C ASN A 4 25.46 17.73 -16.18
N GLN A 5 26.47 18.50 -15.73
CA GLN A 5 27.17 18.21 -14.47
C GLN A 5 26.34 18.52 -13.20
N ASN A 6 25.17 19.17 -13.31
CA ASN A 6 24.29 19.50 -12.19
C ASN A 6 22.84 19.01 -12.37
N SER A 7 22.59 18.05 -13.27
CA SER A 7 21.22 17.51 -13.40
C SER A 7 20.94 16.51 -12.29
N PRO A 8 19.79 16.61 -11.60
CA PRO A 8 19.35 15.59 -10.64
C PRO A 8 19.00 14.26 -11.32
N ILE A 9 18.95 14.23 -12.65
CA ILE A 9 18.64 13.06 -13.46
C ILE A 9 19.92 12.30 -13.79
N PRO A 10 20.03 11.01 -13.42
CA PRO A 10 21.13 10.16 -13.84
C PRO A 10 21.31 10.14 -15.36
N ALA A 11 22.57 10.06 -15.80
CA ALA A 11 22.91 9.94 -17.23
C ALA A 11 22.23 8.71 -17.87
N GLY A 12 21.90 8.83 -19.15
CA GLY A 12 21.27 7.75 -19.93
C GLY A 12 19.77 7.92 -20.16
N TRP A 13 19.13 8.96 -19.60
CA TRP A 13 17.74 9.27 -19.96
C TRP A 13 17.59 9.55 -21.46
N VAL A 14 16.72 8.79 -22.12
CA VAL A 14 16.37 8.95 -23.54
C VAL A 14 15.02 9.66 -23.68
N GLY A 15 14.05 9.28 -22.86
CA GLY A 15 12.67 9.75 -22.97
C GLY A 15 11.99 9.32 -24.27
N GLY A 16 10.89 9.98 -24.61
CA GLY A 16 10.15 9.75 -25.86
C GLY A 16 9.08 8.66 -25.80
N PHE A 17 8.91 7.99 -24.66
CA PHE A 17 7.72 7.19 -24.38
C PHE A 17 6.79 7.92 -23.39
N PRO A 18 5.51 8.14 -23.75
CA PRO A 18 4.90 7.88 -25.05
C PRO A 18 5.36 8.90 -26.11
N PRO A 19 5.21 8.60 -27.41
CA PRO A 19 5.59 9.54 -28.46
C PRO A 19 4.75 10.81 -28.42
N ALA A 20 5.31 11.93 -28.89
CA ALA A 20 4.63 13.21 -28.96
C ALA A 20 3.28 13.10 -29.71
N GLY A 21 2.25 13.76 -29.19
CA GLY A 21 0.88 13.70 -29.73
C GLY A 21 0.09 12.44 -29.38
N SER A 22 0.68 11.51 -28.63
CA SER A 22 -0.04 10.34 -28.11
C SER A 22 -1.18 10.75 -27.16
N PRO A 23 -2.35 10.09 -27.22
CA PRO A 23 -3.42 10.29 -26.23
C PRO A 23 -3.05 9.82 -24.82
N MET A 24 -1.93 9.09 -24.66
CA MET A 24 -1.39 8.71 -23.35
C MET A 24 -0.83 9.90 -22.56
N LEU A 25 -0.50 11.02 -23.23
CA LEU A 25 0.01 12.22 -22.58
C LEU A 25 -1.11 13.01 -21.89
N TYR A 26 -0.74 13.82 -20.90
CA TYR A 26 -1.68 14.76 -20.31
C TYR A 26 -2.14 15.81 -21.33
N PRO A 27 -3.40 16.29 -21.23
CA PRO A 27 -4.38 15.98 -20.18
C PRO A 27 -5.22 14.72 -20.43
N ILE A 28 -5.08 14.04 -21.56
CA ILE A 28 -5.97 12.93 -21.95
C ILE A 28 -5.66 11.65 -21.16
N ARG A 29 -4.39 11.30 -20.99
CA ARG A 29 -3.92 10.17 -20.15
C ARG A 29 -4.55 8.81 -20.51
N ASP A 30 -4.92 8.58 -21.77
CA ASP A 30 -5.52 7.31 -22.18
C ASP A 30 -4.44 6.22 -22.35
N LEU A 31 -4.31 5.36 -21.36
CA LEU A 31 -3.39 4.23 -21.35
C LEU A 31 -4.00 2.94 -21.92
N SER A 32 -5.23 2.97 -22.46
CA SER A 32 -5.96 1.78 -22.92
C SER A 32 -5.25 1.00 -24.03
N SER A 33 -4.46 1.70 -24.85
CA SER A 33 -3.63 1.10 -25.91
C SER A 33 -2.48 0.24 -25.40
N LEU A 34 -2.15 0.34 -24.11
CA LEU A 34 -1.07 -0.40 -23.48
C LEU A 34 -1.61 -1.67 -22.82
N PRO A 35 -0.94 -2.83 -23.00
CA PRO A 35 -1.32 -4.04 -22.31
C PRO A 35 -1.12 -3.86 -20.80
N MET A 36 -2.06 -4.39 -20.01
CA MET A 36 -1.89 -4.56 -18.58
C MET A 36 -0.96 -5.75 -18.34
N LEU A 37 0.30 -5.48 -18.00
CA LEU A 37 1.33 -6.51 -17.84
C LEU A 37 1.43 -6.96 -16.38
N GLY A 38 1.80 -8.23 -16.16
CA GLY A 38 2.13 -8.71 -14.82
C GLY A 38 3.30 -7.92 -14.23
N ASN A 39 3.18 -7.58 -12.94
CA ASN A 39 4.05 -6.61 -12.29
C ASN A 39 5.52 -7.04 -12.18
N MET A 40 5.78 -8.35 -12.07
CA MET A 40 7.12 -8.91 -11.90
C MET A 40 7.67 -9.58 -13.16
N ASP A 41 6.84 -9.76 -14.20
CA ASP A 41 7.17 -10.53 -15.40
C ASP A 41 8.27 -9.85 -16.25
N ASN A 42 8.37 -8.53 -16.12
CA ASN A 42 9.13 -7.66 -17.01
C ASN A 42 10.25 -6.88 -16.29
N ILE A 43 10.64 -7.31 -15.08
CA ILE A 43 11.66 -6.60 -14.28
C ILE A 43 13.03 -6.52 -14.95
N ASN A 44 13.30 -7.39 -15.93
CA ASN A 44 14.53 -7.36 -16.72
C ASN A 44 14.67 -6.11 -17.59
N PHE A 45 13.56 -5.41 -17.91
CA PHE A 45 13.57 -4.15 -18.67
C PHE A 45 13.85 -2.93 -17.80
N LEU A 46 13.82 -3.06 -16.47
CA LEU A 46 14.01 -1.94 -15.57
C LEU A 46 15.43 -1.38 -15.71
N GLN A 47 15.54 -0.09 -15.98
CA GLN A 47 16.80 0.64 -16.02
C GLN A 47 16.80 1.74 -14.95
N ARG A 48 15.62 2.31 -14.71
CA ARG A 48 15.41 3.50 -13.89
C ARG A 48 14.26 3.29 -12.91
N GLN A 49 14.33 3.99 -11.78
CA GLN A 49 13.32 3.96 -10.75
C GLN A 49 13.02 5.35 -10.21
N LEU A 50 11.80 5.52 -9.74
CA LEU A 50 11.34 6.70 -9.04
C LEU A 50 10.83 6.27 -7.66
N GLY A 51 11.62 6.55 -6.63
CA GLY A 51 11.32 6.18 -5.24
C GLY A 51 10.41 7.20 -4.56
N VAL A 52 9.42 6.73 -3.81
CA VAL A 52 8.53 7.59 -3.01
C VAL A 52 9.14 7.79 -1.63
N ARG A 53 9.71 8.96 -1.35
CA ARG A 53 10.30 9.25 -0.02
C ARG A 53 9.24 9.56 1.01
N TRP A 54 8.19 10.29 0.62
CA TRP A 54 7.06 10.57 1.51
C TRP A 54 5.79 10.01 0.88
N PRO A 55 5.42 8.77 1.22
CA PRO A 55 4.15 8.22 0.83
C PRO A 55 3.10 8.67 1.87
N GLU A 56 2.32 9.69 1.53
CA GLU A 56 1.36 10.34 2.43
C GLU A 56 -0.03 9.76 2.21
N PHE A 57 -0.53 9.02 3.20
CA PHE A 57 -1.81 8.33 3.16
C PHE A 57 -2.88 9.17 3.82
N SER A 58 -4.10 9.10 3.31
CA SER A 58 -5.27 9.61 4.00
C SER A 58 -6.51 8.77 3.75
N TRP A 59 -7.39 8.73 4.74
CA TRP A 59 -8.67 8.02 4.72
C TRP A 59 -9.64 8.65 5.71
N GLU A 60 -10.92 8.36 5.55
CA GLU A 60 -11.95 8.82 6.48
C GLU A 60 -12.04 7.86 7.66
N THR A 61 -11.89 8.36 8.89
CA THR A 61 -12.02 7.54 10.09
C THR A 61 -13.48 7.23 10.43
N GLU A 62 -14.40 7.99 9.84
CA GLU A 62 -15.84 7.84 9.97
C GLU A 62 -16.50 7.99 8.58
N LYS A 63 -16.33 6.99 7.71
CA LYS A 63 -16.73 7.03 6.29
C LYS A 63 -18.22 7.34 6.03
N ASP A 64 -19.06 7.11 7.05
CA ASP A 64 -20.52 7.28 7.01
C ASP A 64 -21.01 8.47 7.84
N SER A 65 -20.10 9.30 8.36
CA SER A 65 -20.45 10.44 9.21
C SER A 65 -20.94 11.62 8.37
N PRO A 66 -22.25 11.96 8.43
CA PRO A 66 -22.82 13.02 7.58
C PRO A 66 -22.40 14.44 8.00
N THR A 67 -21.76 14.57 9.15
CA THR A 67 -21.43 15.87 9.77
C THR A 67 -19.97 16.01 10.18
N ASN A 68 -19.17 14.94 10.09
CA ASN A 68 -17.83 14.91 10.65
C ASN A 68 -16.94 13.88 9.93
N THR A 69 -16.74 14.01 8.62
CA THR A 69 -15.74 13.21 7.90
C THR A 69 -14.35 13.63 8.37
N LYS A 70 -13.91 13.09 9.51
CA LYS A 70 -12.55 13.25 9.98
C LYS A 70 -11.65 12.42 9.08
N ARG A 71 -10.77 13.11 8.35
CA ARG A 71 -9.73 12.48 7.56
C ARG A 71 -8.48 12.36 8.42
N CYS A 72 -7.94 11.16 8.49
CA CYS A 72 -6.63 10.93 9.08
C CYS A 72 -5.57 10.99 8.00
N TYR A 73 -4.36 11.38 8.40
CA TYR A 73 -3.18 11.51 7.56
C TYR A 73 -2.03 10.77 8.22
N GLN A 74 -1.33 9.94 7.46
CA GLN A 74 -0.17 9.21 7.93
C GLN A 74 0.86 9.07 6.83
N GLN A 75 2.08 9.51 7.09
CA GLN A 75 3.20 9.17 6.22
C GLN A 75 3.61 7.73 6.53
N PHE A 76 3.60 6.87 5.52
CA PHE A 76 4.15 5.51 5.67
C PHE A 76 5.67 5.54 5.56
N ALA A 77 6.29 4.38 5.77
CA ALA A 77 7.74 4.23 5.73
C ALA A 77 8.34 4.79 4.41
N PRO A 78 9.39 5.62 4.49
CA PRO A 78 10.05 6.17 3.31
C PRO A 78 10.55 5.09 2.35
N TYR A 79 10.43 5.32 1.04
CA TYR A 79 10.92 4.43 -0.03
C TYR A 79 10.29 3.03 -0.08
N ILE A 80 9.17 2.86 0.60
CA ILE A 80 8.38 1.62 0.57
C ILE A 80 7.71 1.38 -0.78
N SER A 81 7.43 2.48 -1.50
CA SER A 81 6.81 2.44 -2.82
C SER A 81 7.74 3.02 -3.86
N ARG A 82 7.67 2.51 -5.09
CA ARG A 82 8.46 3.00 -6.22
C ARG A 82 7.93 2.52 -7.57
N ALA A 83 8.17 3.29 -8.61
CA ALA A 83 7.91 2.91 -9.99
C ALA A 83 9.22 2.58 -10.72
N GLY A 84 9.24 1.51 -11.51
CA GLY A 84 10.38 1.04 -12.29
C GLY A 84 10.07 1.08 -13.78
N TYR A 85 11.00 1.62 -14.56
CA TYR A 85 10.81 1.92 -15.98
C TYR A 85 12.12 1.87 -16.79
N THR A 86 11.97 1.99 -18.12
CA THR A 86 13.09 2.03 -19.07
C THR A 86 13.69 3.43 -19.23
N ASP A 87 14.77 3.55 -19.98
CA ASP A 87 15.40 4.84 -20.31
C ASP A 87 14.52 5.75 -21.17
N GLU A 88 13.54 5.21 -21.89
CA GLU A 88 12.54 5.96 -22.66
C GLU A 88 11.35 6.43 -21.81
N GLY A 89 11.17 5.86 -20.61
CA GLY A 89 10.07 6.20 -19.71
C GLY A 89 8.94 5.16 -19.62
N ARG A 90 9.06 3.96 -20.21
CA ARG A 90 8.01 2.94 -20.13
C ARG A 90 8.03 2.23 -18.78
N VAL A 91 6.91 2.25 -18.04
CA VAL A 91 6.77 1.52 -16.76
C VAL A 91 6.57 0.02 -17.01
N TYR A 92 7.30 -0.79 -16.25
CA TYR A 92 7.24 -2.25 -16.28
C TYR A 92 7.00 -2.91 -14.91
N SER A 93 7.18 -2.18 -13.82
CA SER A 93 6.95 -2.69 -12.48
C SER A 93 6.68 -1.55 -11.51
N VAL A 94 5.80 -1.78 -10.54
CA VAL A 94 5.50 -0.88 -9.43
C VAL A 94 5.59 -1.67 -8.14
N ILE A 95 6.25 -1.11 -7.14
CA ILE A 95 6.25 -1.62 -5.78
C ILE A 95 5.29 -0.77 -4.97
N CYS A 96 4.36 -1.45 -4.32
CA CYS A 96 3.38 -0.89 -3.40
C CYS A 96 3.75 -1.26 -1.94
N PRO A 97 3.14 -0.58 -0.96
CA PRO A 97 3.55 -0.65 0.42
C PRO A 97 3.20 -1.96 1.12
N GLN A 98 3.99 -2.23 2.15
CA GLN A 98 3.78 -3.28 3.14
C GLN A 98 3.74 -2.67 4.53
N GLN A 99 2.80 -3.12 5.35
CA GLN A 99 2.74 -2.73 6.75
C GLN A 99 2.59 -3.95 7.65
N GLY A 100 2.84 -3.72 8.93
CA GLY A 100 2.60 -4.67 10.00
C GLY A 100 2.17 -3.91 11.24
N VAL A 101 1.10 -4.38 11.87
CA VAL A 101 0.63 -3.86 13.16
C VAL A 101 0.74 -4.96 14.20
N TRP A 102 1.45 -4.69 15.29
CA TRP A 102 1.61 -5.63 16.39
C TRP A 102 0.49 -5.47 17.42
N ILE A 103 -0.16 -6.58 17.75
CA ILE A 103 -1.13 -6.67 18.84
C ILE A 103 -0.41 -7.25 20.05
N LYS A 104 -0.28 -6.45 21.11
CA LYS A 104 0.36 -6.82 22.39
C LYS A 104 1.77 -7.43 22.25
N ASP A 105 2.46 -7.11 21.15
CA ASP A 105 3.72 -7.75 20.73
C ASP A 105 3.65 -9.30 20.61
N GLU A 106 2.46 -9.90 20.53
CA GLU A 106 2.29 -11.35 20.42
C GLU A 106 2.04 -11.78 18.97
N ILE A 107 1.16 -11.04 18.27
CA ILE A 107 0.80 -11.28 16.87
C ILE A 107 1.06 -10.03 16.05
N CYS A 108 1.61 -10.19 14.85
CA CYS A 108 1.65 -9.17 13.83
C CYS A 108 0.56 -9.41 12.79
N ILE A 109 -0.31 -8.41 12.58
CA ILE A 109 -1.18 -8.34 11.41
C ILE A 109 -0.37 -7.71 10.29
N ASN A 110 0.04 -8.55 9.35
CA ASN A 110 0.75 -8.16 8.15
C ASN A 110 -0.25 -7.68 7.11
N VAL A 111 0.02 -6.53 6.51
CA VAL A 111 -0.74 -5.99 5.38
C VAL A 111 0.21 -5.82 4.20
N GLU A 112 -0.20 -6.26 3.02
CA GLU A 112 0.51 -6.02 1.77
C GLU A 112 -0.46 -5.62 0.68
N VAL A 113 -0.09 -4.60 -0.08
CA VAL A 113 -0.74 -4.28 -1.35
C VAL A 113 0.09 -4.90 -2.47
N THR A 114 -0.34 -6.05 -3.00
CA THR A 114 0.37 -6.72 -4.10
C THR A 114 -0.12 -6.16 -5.43
N VAL A 115 0.75 -5.51 -6.20
CA VAL A 115 0.44 -5.14 -7.58
C VAL A 115 0.41 -6.39 -8.45
N THR A 116 -0.73 -6.63 -9.10
CA THR A 116 -0.96 -7.80 -9.97
C THR A 116 -0.84 -7.46 -11.45
N GLY A 117 -1.10 -6.20 -11.80
CA GLY A 117 -1.02 -5.69 -13.15
C GLY A 117 -0.63 -4.22 -13.17
N GLN A 118 0.14 -3.82 -14.17
CA GLN A 118 0.48 -2.41 -14.38
C GLN A 118 0.58 -2.06 -15.88
N ARG A 119 0.41 -0.77 -16.17
CA ARG A 119 0.83 -0.11 -17.41
C ARG A 119 1.06 1.36 -17.14
N GLY A 120 2.02 1.98 -17.80
CA GLY A 120 2.20 3.42 -17.65
C GLY A 120 3.47 3.97 -18.24
N TRP A 121 3.75 5.21 -17.88
CA TRP A 121 4.95 5.93 -18.25
C TRP A 121 5.36 6.95 -17.18
N VAL A 122 6.64 7.33 -17.22
CA VAL A 122 7.26 8.40 -16.42
C VAL A 122 8.07 9.26 -17.38
N ASN A 123 8.07 10.58 -17.18
CA ASN A 123 8.96 11.50 -17.87
C ASN A 123 9.77 12.30 -16.86
N GLU A 124 11.08 12.08 -16.82
CA GLU A 124 11.95 12.73 -15.83
C GLU A 124 12.14 14.22 -16.08
N VAL A 125 11.98 14.68 -17.33
CA VAL A 125 12.16 16.09 -17.68
C VAL A 125 10.92 16.90 -17.33
N THR A 126 9.73 16.42 -17.69
CA THR A 126 8.47 17.10 -17.35
C THR A 126 7.99 16.78 -15.94
N LYS A 127 8.58 15.76 -15.30
CA LYS A 127 8.22 15.24 -13.96
C LYS A 127 6.81 14.66 -13.90
N GLU A 128 6.26 14.33 -15.05
CA GLU A 128 4.94 13.73 -15.19
C GLU A 128 5.01 12.20 -15.08
N ILE A 129 3.93 11.63 -14.56
CA ILE A 129 3.76 10.19 -14.36
C ILE A 129 2.30 9.85 -14.62
N ALA A 130 2.08 8.73 -15.29
CA ALA A 130 0.75 8.16 -15.49
C ALA A 130 0.85 6.64 -15.46
N ILE A 131 0.22 6.02 -14.47
CA ILE A 131 0.23 4.56 -14.30
C ILE A 131 -1.18 4.08 -13.98
N ASP A 132 -1.64 3.05 -14.69
CA ASP A 132 -2.79 2.26 -14.28
C ASP A 132 -2.29 0.98 -13.62
N MET A 133 -2.94 0.56 -12.55
CA MET A 133 -2.59 -0.67 -11.85
C MET A 133 -3.81 -1.41 -11.34
N THR A 134 -3.64 -2.72 -11.20
CA THR A 134 -4.53 -3.58 -10.42
C THR A 134 -3.76 -4.10 -9.23
N VAL A 135 -4.39 -4.15 -8.06
CA VAL A 135 -3.78 -4.68 -6.84
C VAL A 135 -4.68 -5.67 -6.15
N GLU A 136 -4.10 -6.47 -5.28
CA GLU A 136 -4.83 -7.26 -4.30
C GLU A 136 -4.27 -6.96 -2.91
N GLY A 137 -5.15 -6.56 -1.99
CA GLY A 137 -4.80 -6.43 -0.58
C GLY A 137 -4.72 -7.80 0.07
N LYS A 138 -3.63 -8.08 0.78
CA LYS A 138 -3.41 -9.36 1.48
C LYS A 138 -3.09 -9.10 2.94
N ILE A 139 -3.79 -9.81 3.82
CA ILE A 139 -3.61 -9.70 5.26
C ILE A 139 -3.39 -11.08 5.86
N TRP A 140 -2.35 -11.24 6.66
CA TRP A 140 -2.06 -12.50 7.35
C TRP A 140 -1.38 -12.26 8.69
N LEU A 141 -1.35 -13.28 9.52
CA LEU A 141 -0.84 -13.22 10.88
C LEU A 141 0.53 -13.88 10.94
N THR A 142 1.49 -13.21 11.57
CA THR A 142 2.72 -13.83 12.07
C THR A 142 2.72 -13.74 13.59
N ARG A 143 3.40 -14.67 14.27
CA ARG A 143 3.55 -14.64 15.73
C ARG A 143 4.99 -14.35 16.13
N ASP A 144 5.17 -13.73 17.29
CA ASP A 144 6.47 -13.74 17.94
C ASP A 144 6.72 -15.13 18.56
N LYS A 145 7.64 -15.88 17.97
CA LYS A 145 8.02 -17.23 18.44
C LYS A 145 8.74 -17.21 19.80
N LYS A 146 9.18 -16.05 20.29
CA LYS A 146 9.94 -15.90 21.55
C LYS A 146 9.06 -15.53 22.74
N LYS A 147 7.82 -15.07 22.52
CA LYS A 147 6.91 -14.68 23.59
C LYS A 147 5.86 -15.76 23.86
N GLY A 148 5.68 -16.09 25.14
CA GLY A 148 4.55 -16.85 25.66
C GLY A 148 3.34 -15.92 25.81
N GLY A 149 2.14 -16.33 25.37
CA GLY A 149 0.96 -15.47 25.43
C GLY A 149 -0.33 -16.21 25.11
N ILE A 150 -1.47 -15.56 25.33
CA ILE A 150 -2.80 -16.16 25.19
C ILE A 150 -3.09 -16.62 23.76
N PHE A 151 -2.45 -15.98 22.78
CA PHE A 151 -2.54 -16.38 21.38
C PHE A 151 -1.80 -17.69 21.08
N ASN A 152 -0.78 -18.07 21.86
CA ASN A 152 -0.05 -19.32 21.63
C ASN A 152 -0.91 -20.55 21.86
N ASP A 153 -1.85 -20.48 22.81
CA ASP A 153 -2.72 -21.60 23.16
C ASP A 153 -3.63 -21.98 21.98
N ILE A 154 -4.09 -20.98 21.21
CA ILE A 154 -4.92 -21.19 20.02
C ILE A 154 -4.11 -21.33 18.73
N TRP A 155 -2.85 -20.86 18.71
CA TRP A 155 -2.01 -20.88 17.51
C TRP A 155 -1.77 -22.29 16.98
N ALA A 156 -1.50 -23.25 17.86
CA ALA A 156 -1.25 -24.63 17.45
C ALA A 156 -2.45 -25.25 16.70
N PHE A 157 -3.68 -24.93 17.14
CA PHE A 157 -4.88 -25.36 16.44
C PHE A 157 -4.97 -24.73 15.05
N MET A 158 -4.70 -23.43 14.93
CA MET A 158 -4.73 -22.74 13.64
C MET A 158 -3.64 -23.21 12.67
N GLU A 159 -2.45 -23.56 13.18
CA GLU A 159 -1.28 -23.96 12.41
C GLU A 159 -1.33 -25.43 11.95
N TYR A 160 -1.75 -26.33 12.84
CA TYR A 160 -1.73 -27.78 12.58
C TYR A 160 -3.11 -28.40 12.36
N GLY A 161 -4.18 -27.62 12.55
CA GLY A 161 -5.54 -28.07 12.30
C GLY A 161 -5.86 -28.29 10.82
N PRO A 162 -7.06 -28.82 10.50
CA PRO A 162 -7.46 -29.10 9.12
C PRO A 162 -7.85 -27.85 8.33
N PHE A 163 -8.06 -26.71 9.02
CA PHE A 163 -8.48 -25.45 8.42
C PHE A 163 -7.30 -24.57 8.04
N LYS A 164 -7.43 -23.82 6.94
CA LYS A 164 -6.41 -22.92 6.43
C LYS A 164 -6.64 -21.51 6.93
N PHE A 165 -6.21 -21.24 8.16
CA PHE A 165 -6.19 -19.89 8.73
C PHE A 165 -5.16 -19.00 8.02
N PRO A 166 -5.32 -17.66 8.05
CA PRO A 166 -4.43 -16.73 7.36
C PRO A 166 -3.12 -16.54 8.12
N LEU A 167 -2.33 -17.60 8.29
CA LEU A 167 -1.04 -17.59 9.01
C LEU A 167 0.16 -17.40 8.09
N ASP A 168 -0.09 -17.27 6.78
CA ASP A 168 0.90 -17.02 5.76
C ASP A 168 0.25 -16.27 4.58
N LYS A 169 1.09 -15.82 3.64
CA LYS A 169 0.67 -15.05 2.48
C LYS A 169 -0.17 -15.86 1.47
N GLU A 170 -0.03 -17.19 1.43
CA GLU A 170 -0.80 -18.05 0.52
C GLU A 170 -2.26 -18.11 0.96
N HIS A 171 -2.48 -18.25 2.26
CA HIS A 171 -3.77 -18.34 2.93
C HIS A 171 -4.31 -16.99 3.45
N ALA A 172 -3.68 -15.88 3.06
CA ALA A 172 -4.04 -14.53 3.50
C ALA A 172 -5.52 -14.19 3.24
N ILE A 173 -6.08 -13.35 4.11
CA ILE A 173 -7.32 -12.63 3.88
C ILE A 173 -7.12 -11.74 2.66
N ARG A 174 -7.98 -11.86 1.65
CA ARG A 174 -7.87 -11.10 0.41
C ARG A 174 -8.91 -9.99 0.40
N VAL A 175 -8.46 -8.75 0.44
CA VAL A 175 -9.29 -7.55 0.39
C VAL A 175 -9.42 -7.14 -1.07
N THR A 176 -10.65 -7.00 -1.56
CA THR A 176 -10.88 -6.46 -2.90
C THR A 176 -10.67 -4.95 -2.92
N THR A 177 -10.27 -4.42 -4.07
CA THR A 177 -10.07 -2.98 -4.28
C THR A 177 -10.54 -2.62 -5.67
N HIS A 178 -10.98 -1.38 -5.84
CA HIS A 178 -11.49 -0.89 -7.12
C HIS A 178 -11.37 0.62 -7.23
N LYS A 179 -11.66 1.14 -8.43
CA LYS A 179 -11.81 2.56 -8.67
C LYS A 179 -12.90 3.13 -7.76
N GLN A 180 -12.64 4.31 -7.23
CA GLN A 180 -13.58 5.04 -6.40
C GLN A 180 -14.95 5.16 -7.09
N ASN A 181 -16.00 4.81 -6.36
CA ASN A 181 -17.40 4.79 -6.79
C ASN A 181 -17.72 3.84 -7.98
N ASP A 182 -16.81 2.95 -8.37
CA ASP A 182 -17.03 1.96 -9.43
C ASP A 182 -16.47 0.57 -9.05
N PRO A 183 -17.26 -0.27 -8.34
CA PRO A 183 -16.83 -1.61 -7.94
C PRO A 183 -16.61 -2.58 -9.10
N THR A 184 -17.03 -2.22 -10.32
CA THR A 184 -16.82 -3.05 -11.50
C THR A 184 -15.47 -2.79 -12.17
N GLN A 185 -14.78 -1.72 -11.76
CA GLN A 185 -13.52 -1.30 -12.32
C GLN A 185 -12.36 -1.61 -11.34
N PRO A 186 -11.62 -2.73 -11.52
CA PRO A 186 -10.51 -3.09 -10.63
C PRO A 186 -9.22 -2.29 -10.89
N ILE A 187 -9.21 -1.46 -11.93
CA ILE A 187 -8.07 -0.63 -12.31
C ILE A 187 -8.23 0.73 -11.64
N PHE A 188 -7.21 1.17 -10.91
CA PHE A 188 -7.12 2.55 -10.42
C PHE A 188 -5.83 3.21 -10.90
N GLU A 189 -5.83 4.53 -10.78
CA GLU A 189 -5.00 5.43 -11.56
C GLU A 189 -4.02 6.16 -10.64
N VAL A 190 -2.73 6.12 -10.98
CA VAL A 190 -1.74 7.07 -10.50
C VAL A 190 -1.70 8.23 -11.47
N ILE A 191 -1.97 9.41 -10.94
CA ILE A 191 -2.19 10.66 -11.67
C ILE A 191 -1.20 11.69 -11.16
N HIS A 192 -0.58 12.45 -12.08
CA HIS A 192 0.35 13.50 -11.74
C HIS A 192 -0.33 14.62 -10.91
N GLY A 193 0.38 15.13 -9.91
CA GLY A 193 -0.12 16.16 -8.99
C GLY A 193 -0.62 15.62 -7.65
N LEU A 194 -1.36 16.44 -6.91
CA LEU A 194 -2.01 16.09 -5.65
C LEU A 194 -3.47 15.72 -5.88
N ASN A 195 -4.03 14.91 -4.99
CA ASN A 195 -5.46 14.63 -5.01
C ASN A 195 -6.25 15.95 -4.84
N PRO A 196 -7.07 16.35 -5.83
CA PRO A 196 -7.81 17.61 -5.76
C PRO A 196 -9.10 17.54 -4.94
N GLU A 197 -9.52 16.35 -4.48
CA GLU A 197 -10.81 16.16 -3.78
C GLU A 197 -10.84 16.76 -2.37
N PHE A 198 -9.68 17.03 -1.77
CA PHE A 198 -9.58 17.59 -0.44
C PHE A 198 -8.33 18.45 -0.26
N GLU A 199 -8.37 19.35 0.72
CA GLU A 199 -7.20 20.11 1.12
C GLU A 199 -6.24 19.21 1.91
N ASN A 200 -4.95 19.31 1.59
CA ASN A 200 -3.90 18.58 2.28
C ASN A 200 -3.33 19.43 3.42
N PRO A 201 -3.12 18.85 4.62
CA PRO A 201 -2.59 19.62 5.73
C PRO A 201 -1.12 20.02 5.45
N PRO A 202 -0.66 21.19 5.92
CA PRO A 202 0.69 21.67 5.65
C PRO A 202 1.81 20.70 6.03
N PHE A 203 1.61 19.87 7.06
CA PHE A 203 2.60 18.89 7.51
C PHE A 203 2.78 17.69 6.56
N ALA A 204 1.84 17.47 5.63
CA ALA A 204 1.88 16.38 4.65
C ALA A 204 2.30 16.87 3.24
N LEU A 205 2.71 18.13 3.12
CA LEU A 205 3.17 18.74 1.88
C LEU A 205 4.70 18.74 1.81
N HIS A 206 5.26 18.30 0.69
CA HIS A 206 6.71 18.19 0.48
C HIS A 206 7.18 18.90 -0.79
N GLU A 207 6.46 19.92 -1.26
CA GLU A 207 6.70 20.62 -2.54
C GLU A 207 8.10 21.21 -2.69
N ALA A 208 8.68 21.69 -1.59
CA ALA A 208 10.01 22.30 -1.59
C ALA A 208 11.14 21.27 -1.79
N GLU A 209 10.91 20.00 -1.45
CA GLU A 209 11.94 18.96 -1.44
C GLU A 209 11.71 17.87 -2.49
N ALA A 210 10.46 17.65 -2.90
CA ALA A 210 10.11 16.56 -3.82
C ALA A 210 10.55 16.87 -5.26
N PHE A 211 11.01 15.83 -5.94
CA PHE A 211 11.35 15.91 -7.36
C PHE A 211 10.09 15.99 -8.23
N ALA A 212 9.11 15.12 -7.93
CA ALA A 212 7.84 15.00 -8.63
C ALA A 212 6.75 14.59 -7.62
N THR A 213 5.49 14.77 -8.01
CA THR A 213 4.33 14.40 -7.20
C THR A 213 3.27 13.70 -8.04
N ALA A 214 2.62 12.71 -7.46
CA ALA A 214 1.45 12.04 -8.01
C ALA A 214 0.49 11.66 -6.90
N PHE A 215 -0.72 11.27 -7.24
CA PHE A 215 -1.65 10.70 -6.31
C PHE A 215 -2.35 9.47 -6.90
N LEU A 216 -2.92 8.66 -6.01
CA LEU A 216 -3.89 7.63 -6.37
C LEU A 216 -4.97 7.57 -5.30
N ALA A 217 -6.16 7.16 -5.70
CA ALA A 217 -7.28 6.91 -4.80
C ALA A 217 -7.84 5.52 -5.12
N VAL A 218 -8.01 4.70 -4.08
CA VAL A 218 -8.52 3.34 -4.20
C VAL A 218 -9.61 3.11 -3.17
N GLU A 219 -10.73 2.57 -3.63
CA GLU A 219 -11.82 2.20 -2.74
C GLU A 219 -11.66 0.76 -2.27
N ILE A 220 -11.87 0.56 -0.97
CA ILE A 220 -11.76 -0.74 -0.31
C ILE A 220 -13.08 -1.48 -0.50
N GLY A 221 -13.00 -2.70 -1.02
CA GLY A 221 -14.14 -3.60 -1.14
C GLY A 221 -14.21 -4.61 0.00
N ALA A 222 -15.12 -5.57 -0.13
CA ALA A 222 -15.26 -6.67 0.82
C ALA A 222 -14.04 -7.61 0.79
N ILE A 223 -13.86 -8.38 1.86
CA ILE A 223 -12.95 -9.52 1.85
C ILE A 223 -13.53 -10.65 1.00
N LYS A 224 -12.67 -11.41 0.32
CA LYS A 224 -13.07 -12.62 -0.39
C LYS A 224 -13.27 -13.75 0.61
N GLU A 225 -14.48 -14.29 0.64
CA GLU A 225 -14.81 -15.46 1.45
C GLU A 225 -14.06 -16.70 0.97
N THR A 226 -13.73 -17.57 1.90
CA THR A 226 -13.13 -18.87 1.66
C THR A 226 -14.23 -19.92 1.45
N LYS A 227 -13.87 -21.21 1.55
CA LYS A 227 -14.84 -22.32 1.57
C LYS A 227 -15.21 -22.75 2.99
N SER A 228 -14.69 -22.07 4.01
CA SER A 228 -14.83 -22.45 5.41
C SER A 228 -15.44 -21.29 6.19
N SER A 229 -16.71 -21.43 6.58
CA SER A 229 -17.40 -20.43 7.42
C SER A 229 -16.67 -20.15 8.73
N LEU A 230 -15.92 -21.13 9.24
CA LEU A 230 -15.07 -20.98 10.41
C LEU A 230 -13.92 -19.99 10.14
N VAL A 231 -13.20 -20.16 9.02
CA VAL A 231 -12.10 -19.26 8.62
C VAL A 231 -12.65 -17.88 8.25
N ASP A 232 -13.79 -17.84 7.60
CA ASP A 232 -14.46 -16.59 7.20
C ASP A 232 -14.84 -15.75 8.43
N GLY A 233 -15.49 -16.35 9.44
CA GLY A 233 -15.80 -15.65 10.68
C GLY A 233 -14.54 -15.19 11.44
N PHE A 234 -13.45 -15.97 11.40
CA PHE A 234 -12.16 -15.53 11.93
C PHE A 234 -11.59 -14.33 11.16
N ASN A 235 -11.63 -14.37 9.82
CA ASN A 235 -11.15 -13.29 8.97
C ASN A 235 -11.89 -11.98 9.24
N HIS A 236 -13.22 -12.03 9.41
CA HIS A 236 -14.03 -10.87 9.79
C HIS A 236 -13.61 -10.28 11.14
N LEU A 237 -13.30 -11.11 12.15
CA LEU A 237 -12.79 -10.63 13.43
C LEU A 237 -11.41 -9.95 13.30
N ILE A 238 -10.52 -10.49 12.46
CA ILE A 238 -9.22 -9.85 12.16
C ILE A 238 -9.40 -8.51 11.44
N MET A 239 -10.36 -8.40 10.53
CA MET A 239 -10.68 -7.12 9.88
C MET A 239 -11.25 -6.10 10.88
N ASN A 240 -12.08 -6.55 11.82
CA ASN A 240 -12.68 -5.67 12.84
C ASN A 240 -11.61 -5.06 13.74
N ILE A 241 -10.67 -5.86 14.27
CA ILE A 241 -9.58 -5.33 15.10
C ILE A 241 -8.67 -4.38 14.32
N PHE A 242 -8.38 -4.70 13.05
CA PHE A 242 -7.58 -3.83 12.20
C PHE A 242 -8.27 -2.48 11.96
N ASN A 243 -9.55 -2.48 11.60
CA ASN A 243 -10.31 -1.27 11.37
C ASN A 243 -10.49 -0.44 12.63
N LEU A 244 -10.73 -1.07 13.78
CA LEU A 244 -10.75 -0.34 15.05
C LEU A 244 -9.40 0.35 15.33
N GLY A 245 -8.29 -0.38 15.15
CA GLY A 245 -6.94 0.14 15.40
C GLY A 245 -6.47 1.21 14.41
N SER A 246 -7.02 1.22 13.19
CA SER A 246 -6.63 2.14 12.10
C SER A 246 -7.67 3.24 11.83
N GLY A 247 -8.77 3.28 12.57
CA GLY A 247 -9.88 4.19 12.28
C GLY A 247 -10.48 3.88 10.92
N ASN A 248 -11.01 2.66 10.75
CA ASN A 248 -11.76 2.21 9.58
C ASN A 248 -11.03 2.27 8.24
N MET A 249 -9.69 2.27 8.24
CA MET A 249 -8.88 2.39 7.02
C MET A 249 -9.23 1.36 5.94
N LEU A 250 -9.53 0.12 6.34
CA LEU A 250 -9.92 -0.98 5.45
C LEU A 250 -11.41 -1.33 5.56
N GLN A 251 -12.25 -0.39 6.00
CA GLN A 251 -13.70 -0.57 5.96
C GLN A 251 -14.17 -0.58 4.50
N PRO A 252 -15.01 -1.55 4.07
CA PRO A 252 -15.60 -1.53 2.75
C PRO A 252 -16.32 -0.20 2.46
N GLY A 253 -16.09 0.36 1.27
CA GLY A 253 -16.57 1.67 0.84
C GLY A 253 -15.64 2.83 1.22
N ASN A 254 -14.64 2.62 2.09
CA ASN A 254 -13.66 3.67 2.39
C ASN A 254 -12.69 3.88 1.22
N THR A 255 -12.26 5.13 1.01
CA THR A 255 -11.27 5.47 -0.01
C THR A 255 -9.94 5.78 0.65
N LEU A 256 -8.93 4.99 0.30
CA LEU A 256 -7.54 5.28 0.63
C LEU A 256 -6.96 6.17 -0.46
N SER A 257 -6.62 7.40 -0.11
CA SER A 257 -5.93 8.34 -0.99
C SER A 257 -4.47 8.42 -0.61
N TRP A 258 -3.56 8.31 -1.58
CA TRP A 258 -2.13 8.55 -1.38
C TRP A 258 -1.66 9.72 -2.21
N ASN A 259 -0.97 10.65 -1.57
CA ASN A 259 -0.09 11.58 -2.26
C ASN A 259 1.34 11.02 -2.19
N LEU A 260 1.93 10.82 -3.35
CA LEU A 260 3.25 10.26 -3.56
C LEU A 260 4.22 11.39 -3.85
N TRP A 261 5.17 11.59 -2.94
CA TRP A 261 6.25 12.56 -3.11
C TRP A 261 7.54 11.84 -3.44
N PHE A 262 7.97 12.00 -4.68
CA PHE A 262 9.09 11.27 -5.24
C PHE A 262 10.41 12.00 -5.00
N THR A 263 11.49 11.24 -4.82
CA THR A 263 12.84 11.76 -4.97
C THR A 263 13.28 11.75 -6.42
N GLU A 264 14.46 12.30 -6.66
CA GLU A 264 15.12 12.26 -7.95
C GLU A 264 15.22 10.82 -8.48
N PRO A 265 15.15 10.63 -9.81
CA PRO A 265 15.27 9.32 -10.43
C PRO A 265 16.61 8.67 -10.08
N ALA A 266 16.62 7.34 -9.94
CA ALA A 266 17.83 6.57 -9.71
C ALA A 266 17.92 5.39 -10.69
N LEU A 267 19.12 4.84 -10.88
CA LEU A 267 19.28 3.58 -11.60
C LEU A 267 18.70 2.42 -10.78
N VAL A 268 18.14 1.44 -11.45
CA VAL A 268 17.56 0.25 -10.80
C VAL A 268 18.65 -0.74 -10.43
N ASN A 269 18.63 -1.17 -9.17
CA ASN A 269 19.25 -2.42 -8.76
C ASN A 269 18.21 -3.55 -8.88
N LYS A 270 18.32 -4.37 -9.93
CA LYS A 270 17.33 -5.43 -10.22
C LYS A 270 17.29 -6.52 -9.15
N GLU A 271 18.41 -6.80 -8.51
CA GLU A 271 18.48 -7.80 -7.44
C GLU A 271 17.78 -7.27 -6.17
N GLU A 272 18.02 -6.00 -5.82
CA GLU A 272 17.26 -5.36 -4.74
C GLU A 272 15.77 -5.30 -5.09
N TRP A 273 15.41 -4.91 -6.31
CA TRP A 273 14.02 -4.84 -6.75
C TRP A 273 13.28 -6.18 -6.60
N LYS A 274 13.92 -7.27 -7.06
CA LYS A 274 13.35 -8.62 -6.99
C LYS A 274 13.13 -9.07 -5.53
N ASN A 275 14.03 -8.70 -4.63
CA ASN A 275 13.99 -9.13 -3.24
C ASN A 275 13.33 -8.10 -2.30
N HIS A 276 12.98 -6.92 -2.81
CA HIS A 276 12.49 -5.79 -2.04
C HIS A 276 11.36 -6.20 -1.10
N ALA A 277 10.35 -6.90 -1.64
CA ALA A 277 9.19 -7.27 -0.86
C ALA A 277 9.54 -8.19 0.33
N ASN A 278 10.46 -9.13 0.14
CA ASN A 278 10.87 -10.06 1.19
C ASN A 278 11.74 -9.35 2.24
N PHE A 279 12.66 -8.49 1.81
CA PHE A 279 13.51 -7.72 2.73
C PHE A 279 12.70 -6.83 3.68
N TRP A 280 11.65 -6.18 3.16
CA TRP A 280 10.74 -5.37 3.96
C TRP A 280 9.95 -6.22 4.96
N ARG A 281 9.49 -7.40 4.53
CA ARG A 281 8.77 -8.33 5.39
C ARG A 281 9.63 -8.81 6.55
N ASP A 282 10.84 -9.28 6.24
CA ASP A 282 11.77 -9.79 7.26
C ASP A 282 12.08 -8.73 8.31
N SER A 283 12.20 -7.46 7.92
CA SER A 283 12.40 -6.35 8.86
C SER A 283 11.22 -6.14 9.79
N ILE A 284 9.99 -6.19 9.27
CA ILE A 284 8.76 -6.03 10.07
C ILE A 284 8.61 -7.18 11.06
N ASP A 285 8.84 -8.42 10.60
CA ASP A 285 8.71 -9.62 11.42
C ASP A 285 9.79 -9.72 12.52
N ILE A 286 11.04 -9.29 12.24
CA ILE A 286 12.17 -9.44 13.18
C ILE A 286 12.32 -8.23 14.11
N HIS A 287 12.14 -7.02 13.59
CA HIS A 287 12.47 -5.78 14.29
C HIS A 287 11.27 -4.94 14.66
N HIS A 288 10.06 -5.36 14.26
CA HIS A 288 8.80 -4.62 14.45
C HIS A 288 8.89 -3.21 13.82
N ARG A 289 9.72 -3.08 12.76
CA ARG A 289 10.06 -1.81 12.14
C ARG A 289 10.28 -1.97 10.64
N SER A 290 9.94 -0.93 9.90
CA SER A 290 10.31 -0.82 8.49
C SER A 290 11.80 -0.52 8.33
N PRO A 291 12.49 -1.05 7.29
CA PRO A 291 13.93 -0.91 7.12
C PRO A 291 14.42 0.55 7.07
N THR A 292 13.56 1.46 6.62
CA THR A 292 13.86 2.88 6.36
C THR A 292 13.20 3.82 7.36
N GLY A 293 12.63 3.29 8.45
CA GLY A 293 11.85 4.03 9.44
C GLY A 293 10.35 3.80 9.31
N ASN A 294 9.61 3.91 10.42
CA ASN A 294 8.21 3.46 10.52
C ASN A 294 7.17 4.41 9.89
N GLY A 295 7.60 5.55 9.35
CA GLY A 295 6.69 6.63 9.00
C GLY A 295 6.33 7.48 10.21
N THR A 296 5.16 8.10 10.19
CA THR A 296 4.64 8.96 11.26
C THR A 296 3.47 8.30 11.99
N ASP A 297 3.13 8.83 13.16
CA ASP A 297 1.83 8.57 13.77
C ASP A 297 0.72 9.17 12.89
N ALA A 298 -0.45 8.55 12.90
CA ALA A 298 -1.62 9.01 12.20
C ALA A 298 -2.20 10.27 12.90
N ARG A 299 -2.55 11.30 12.13
CA ARG A 299 -3.00 12.61 12.65
C ARG A 299 -4.19 13.15 11.87
N TYR A 300 -5.04 13.91 12.54
CA TYR A 300 -6.08 14.70 11.87
C TYR A 300 -5.48 15.96 11.24
N PHE A 301 -6.28 16.68 10.45
CA PHE A 301 -5.85 17.87 9.72
C PHE A 301 -5.22 18.96 10.61
N ASP A 302 -5.72 19.11 11.84
CA ASP A 302 -5.19 20.07 12.83
C ASP A 302 -3.89 19.62 13.51
N GLY A 303 -3.39 18.42 13.17
CA GLY A 303 -2.19 17.82 13.73
C GLY A 303 -2.42 17.01 15.01
N SER A 304 -3.65 16.93 15.53
CA SER A 304 -3.97 16.08 16.67
C SER A 304 -3.82 14.60 16.31
N THR A 305 -3.21 13.82 17.20
CA THR A 305 -2.94 12.39 16.96
C THR A 305 -4.24 11.57 16.98
N PHE A 306 -4.38 10.66 16.02
CA PHE A 306 -5.39 9.60 16.07
C PHE A 306 -4.96 8.55 17.09
N ASN A 307 -5.83 8.28 18.06
CA ASN A 307 -5.62 7.24 19.07
C ASN A 307 -6.81 6.30 19.06
N PRO A 308 -6.61 5.00 18.81
CA PRO A 308 -7.69 4.03 18.88
C PRO A 308 -8.12 3.79 20.33
N GLU A 309 -9.38 3.41 20.54
CA GLU A 309 -9.89 3.06 21.86
C GLU A 309 -9.35 1.69 22.30
N GLN A 310 -8.30 1.69 23.13
CA GLN A 310 -7.58 0.47 23.52
C GLN A 310 -8.46 -0.61 24.16
N ASN A 311 -9.47 -0.23 24.95
CA ASN A 311 -10.39 -1.18 25.58
C ASN A 311 -11.19 -1.97 24.55
N ALA A 312 -11.61 -1.34 23.46
CA ALA A 312 -12.33 -2.02 22.39
C ALA A 312 -11.42 -2.98 21.61
N ILE A 313 -10.10 -2.70 21.51
CA ILE A 313 -9.12 -3.64 20.94
C ILE A 313 -9.02 -4.89 21.82
N ASP A 314 -8.96 -4.70 23.14
CA ASP A 314 -8.87 -5.81 24.09
C ASP A 314 -10.10 -6.72 24.06
N GLU A 315 -11.30 -6.16 23.89
CA GLU A 315 -12.54 -6.92 23.74
C GLU A 315 -12.53 -7.77 22.46
N ILE A 316 -12.13 -7.21 21.31
CA ILE A 316 -12.07 -7.97 20.05
C ILE A 316 -10.99 -9.06 20.11
N VAL A 317 -9.86 -8.81 20.80
CA VAL A 317 -8.85 -9.86 21.06
C VAL A 317 -9.49 -11.04 21.79
N GLN A 318 -10.32 -10.77 22.80
CA GLN A 318 -11.04 -11.82 23.53
C GLN A 318 -12.04 -12.55 22.63
N ASP A 319 -12.78 -11.83 21.78
CA ASP A 319 -13.71 -12.43 20.82
C ASP A 319 -13.01 -13.36 19.84
N ILE A 320 -11.81 -13.01 19.35
CA ILE A 320 -10.99 -13.88 18.50
C ILE A 320 -10.65 -15.17 19.25
N ILE A 321 -10.21 -15.06 20.50
CA ILE A 321 -9.82 -16.21 21.33
C ILE A 321 -11.02 -17.13 21.57
N ASP A 322 -12.15 -16.57 21.97
CA ASP A 322 -13.36 -17.32 22.27
C ASP A 322 -13.96 -17.95 21.01
N TYR A 323 -13.90 -17.24 19.88
CA TYR A 323 -14.31 -17.77 18.59
C TYR A 323 -13.48 -18.98 18.20
N VAL A 324 -12.15 -18.93 18.31
CA VAL A 324 -11.31 -20.09 17.99
C VAL A 324 -11.57 -21.23 18.97
N LYS A 325 -11.59 -20.96 20.29
CA LYS A 325 -11.83 -21.98 21.33
C LYS A 325 -13.16 -22.72 21.18
N LYS A 326 -14.21 -22.04 20.72
CA LYS A 326 -15.52 -22.67 20.46
C LYS A 326 -15.46 -23.73 19.36
N HIS A 327 -14.43 -23.71 18.52
CA HIS A 327 -14.26 -24.61 17.38
C HIS A 327 -13.05 -25.55 17.50
N ILE A 328 -12.38 -25.57 18.66
CA ILE A 328 -11.40 -26.59 19.06
C ILE A 328 -12.15 -27.82 19.58
#